data_AF-A0A9D1CCJ9-F1
#
_entry.id   AF-A0A9D1CCJ9-F1
#
_cell.length_a   1.000
_cell.length_b   1.000
_cell.length_c   1.000
_cell.angle_alpha   90.00
_cell.angle_beta   90.00
_cell.angle_gamma   90.00
#
_symmetry.space_group_name_H-M   'P 1'
#
loop_
_entity.id
_entity.type
_entity.pdbx_description
1 polymer ?
#
loop_
_entity_poly.entity_id
_entity_poly.type
_entity_poly.pdbx_seq_one_letter_code
_entity_poly.pdbx_strand_id
1 'polypeptide(L)'
;MSASIENEIGISTHVTSIHNKGGLTFRNHGTGLTYQLNSYVISPRFDLDYTKISDYEQVNSLVRVSINALYEFENATEFLPYGLVGLGYEKVFSEVKDTFSSHAFLQGGAGLAYTLQTARHCRGGDTDSKNSTNGISFRASSAYLE
;
A
#
# COMPACT_ATOMS: atom_id res chain seq x y z
N MET A 1 -5.90 -1.84 24.96
CA MET A 1 -4.92 -0.94 24.34
C MET A 1 -3.88 -1.82 23.66
N SER A 2 -4.06 -2.08 22.35
CA SER A 2 -3.11 -2.88 21.57
C SER A 2 -1.84 -2.06 21.35
N ALA A 3 -0.68 -2.72 21.35
CA ALA A 3 0.60 -2.07 21.15
C ALA A 3 0.71 -1.57 19.70
N SER A 4 0.33 -0.32 19.46
CA SER A 4 0.42 0.30 18.14
C SER A 4 1.88 0.48 17.74
N ILE A 5 2.28 -0.19 16.67
CA ILE A 5 3.56 0.09 15.98
C ILE A 5 3.51 1.55 15.55
N GLU A 6 4.31 2.46 16.10
CA GLU A 6 4.17 3.90 15.82
C GLU A 6 4.25 4.23 14.33
N ASN A 7 5.17 3.58 13.60
CA ASN A 7 5.34 3.75 12.15
C ASN A 7 5.61 2.40 11.46
N GLU A 8 5.02 2.19 10.28
CA GLU A 8 5.22 0.99 9.45
C GLU A 8 5.89 1.37 8.12
N ILE A 9 6.94 0.65 7.75
CA ILE A 9 7.54 0.68 6.41
C ILE A 9 7.21 -0.66 5.74
N GLY A 10 6.63 -0.61 4.55
CA GLY A 10 6.24 -1.79 3.79
C GLY A 10 6.86 -1.81 2.41
N ILE A 11 7.06 -3.03 1.90
CA ILE A 11 7.38 -3.32 0.51
C ILE A 11 6.25 -4.18 -0.03
N SER A 12 5.71 -3.82 -1.18
CA SER A 12 4.57 -4.51 -1.79
C SER A 12 4.86 -4.92 -3.22
N THR A 13 4.11 -5.92 -3.69
CA THR A 13 4.01 -6.28 -5.10
C THR A 13 2.54 -6.31 -5.48
N HIS A 14 2.17 -5.74 -6.61
CA HIS A 14 0.78 -5.68 -7.07
C HIS A 14 0.64 -6.02 -8.54
N VAL A 15 -0.57 -6.42 -8.90
CA VAL A 15 -0.98 -6.60 -10.28
C VAL A 15 -2.06 -5.56 -10.56
N THR A 16 -1.87 -4.76 -11.60
CA THR A 16 -2.86 -3.76 -12.02
C THR A 16 -3.46 -4.15 -13.36
N SER A 17 -4.79 -4.11 -13.43
CA SER A 17 -5.54 -4.29 -14.67
C SER A 17 -5.99 -2.94 -15.20
N ILE A 18 -5.50 -2.55 -16.38
CA ILE A 18 -5.91 -1.31 -17.05
C ILE A 18 -6.87 -1.69 -18.18
N HIS A 19 -8.09 -1.16 -18.12
CA HIS A 19 -9.09 -1.33 -19.18
C HIS A 19 -9.09 -0.09 -20.07
N ASN A 20 -8.74 -0.25 -21.33
CA ASN A 20 -8.87 0.82 -22.33
C ASN A 20 -10.22 0.71 -23.05
N LYS A 21 -10.78 1.85 -23.50
CA LYS A 21 -12.05 1.93 -24.26
C LYS A 21 -12.07 1.07 -25.53
N GLY A 22 -10.91 0.64 -26.03
CA GLY A 22 -10.77 -0.32 -27.14
C GLY A 22 -10.94 -1.81 -26.78
N GLY A 23 -11.25 -2.15 -25.52
CA GLY A 23 -11.46 -3.55 -25.09
C GLY A 23 -10.17 -4.33 -24.79
N LEU A 24 -9.03 -3.66 -24.75
CA LEU A 24 -7.75 -4.26 -24.36
C LEU A 24 -7.61 -4.22 -22.83
N THR A 25 -7.38 -5.38 -22.23
CA THR A 25 -7.06 -5.56 -20.82
C THR A 25 -5.56 -5.77 -20.68
N PHE A 26 -4.88 -4.86 -19.99
CA PHE A 26 -3.44 -4.96 -19.74
C PHE A 26 -3.19 -5.42 -18.32
N ARG A 27 -2.35 -6.45 -18.14
CA ARG A 27 -2.04 -7.00 -16.81
C ARG A 27 -0.60 -6.70 -16.48
N ASN A 28 -0.39 -5.66 -15.68
CA ASN A 28 0.93 -5.15 -15.37
C ASN A 28 1.36 -5.57 -13.97
N HIS A 29 2.64 -5.87 -13.81
CA HIS A 29 3.26 -6.14 -12.52
C HIS A 29 3.95 -4.90 -11.99
N GLY A 30 3.75 -4.61 -10.70
CA GLY A 30 4.38 -3.49 -10.03
C GLY A 30 4.91 -3.85 -8.65
N THR A 31 5.80 -3.01 -8.17
CA THR A 31 6.35 -3.04 -6.82
C THR A 31 6.13 -1.70 -6.16
N GLY A 32 5.92 -1.68 -4.85
CA GLY A 32 5.63 -0.47 -4.11
C GLY A 32 6.41 -0.37 -2.80
N LEU A 33 6.62 0.87 -2.36
CA LEU A 33 7.09 1.21 -1.03
C LEU A 33 6.00 1.98 -0.30
N THR A 34 5.80 1.66 0.97
CA THR A 34 4.72 2.24 1.77
C THR A 34 5.29 2.75 3.09
N TYR A 35 4.82 3.90 3.54
CA TYR A 35 5.12 4.44 4.86
C TYR A 35 3.84 4.88 5.55
N GLN A 36 3.52 4.32 6.71
CA GLN A 36 2.26 4.52 7.42
C GLN A 36 2.49 5.00 8.85
N LEU A 37 1.75 6.02 9.29
CA LEU A 37 1.78 6.55 10.64
C LEU A 37 0.57 6.02 11.43
N ASN A 38 0.78 5.11 12.39
CA ASN A 38 -0.32 4.40 13.07
C ASN A 38 -0.78 5.07 14.38
N SER A 39 -0.27 6.26 14.70
CA SER A 39 -0.63 6.96 15.95
C SER A 39 -2.06 7.52 15.95
N TYR A 40 -2.82 7.32 14.88
CA TYR A 40 -4.14 7.91 14.66
C TYR A 40 -5.19 6.84 14.35
N VAL A 41 -6.44 7.09 14.74
CA VAL A 41 -7.61 6.24 14.38
C VAL A 41 -7.72 6.08 12.87
N ILE A 42 -7.44 7.15 12.13
CA ILE A 42 -7.26 7.13 10.68
C ILE A 42 -5.78 7.39 10.41
N SER A 43 -5.07 6.35 10.02
CA SER A 43 -3.63 6.36 9.82
C SER A 43 -3.30 6.94 8.44
N PRO A 44 -2.57 8.06 8.33
CA PRO A 44 -2.08 8.52 7.05
C PRO A 44 -0.97 7.58 6.54
N ARG A 45 -1.05 7.26 5.25
CA ARG A 45 -0.15 6.34 4.55
C ARG A 45 0.33 6.98 3.25
N PHE A 46 1.63 6.89 2.99
CA PHE A 46 2.29 7.37 1.79
C PHE A 46 2.72 6.18 0.96
N ASP A 47 2.36 6.17 -0.31
CA ASP A 47 2.66 5.08 -1.24
C ASP A 47 3.46 5.60 -2.43
N LEU A 48 4.51 4.85 -2.80
CA LEU A 48 5.30 5.03 -4.01
C LEU A 48 5.28 3.72 -4.79
N ASP A 49 4.63 3.72 -5.95
CA ASP A 49 4.54 2.54 -6.82
C ASP A 49 5.34 2.72 -8.09
N TYR A 50 5.98 1.63 -8.52
CA TYR A 50 6.56 1.48 -9.84
C TYR A 50 5.89 0.28 -10.54
N THR A 51 5.27 0.52 -11.68
CA THR A 51 4.63 -0.51 -12.50
C THR A 51 5.34 -0.57 -13.84
N LYS A 52 5.88 -1.74 -14.19
CA LYS A 52 6.46 -1.96 -15.53
C LYS A 52 5.34 -2.39 -16.47
N ILE A 53 5.25 -1.73 -17.62
CA ILE A 53 4.27 -2.07 -18.65
C ILE A 53 5.01 -2.88 -19.73
N SER A 54 4.72 -4.17 -19.80
CA SER A 54 5.37 -5.10 -20.74
C SER A 54 4.57 -5.30 -22.03
N ASP A 55 3.28 -5.03 -21.99
CA ASP A 55 2.34 -5.46 -23.03
C ASP A 55 2.16 -4.40 -24.14
N TYR A 56 2.87 -3.27 -24.04
CA TYR A 56 2.76 -2.16 -24.99
C TYR A 56 4.12 -1.54 -25.27
N GLU A 57 4.60 -1.62 -26.52
CA GLU A 57 5.92 -1.10 -26.92
C GLU A 57 6.08 0.41 -26.68
N GLN A 58 4.97 1.16 -26.57
CA GLN A 58 5.03 2.62 -26.46
C GLN A 58 5.10 3.12 -25.00
N VAL A 59 4.78 2.30 -24.00
CA VAL A 59 4.84 2.70 -22.58
C VAL A 59 5.80 1.80 -21.83
N ASN A 60 6.85 2.39 -21.27
CA ASN A 60 7.90 1.61 -20.61
C ASN A 60 7.56 1.37 -19.13
N SER A 61 7.08 2.41 -18.45
CA SER A 61 6.81 2.34 -17.01
C SER A 61 5.85 3.43 -16.52
N LEU A 62 5.20 3.15 -15.41
CA LEU A 62 4.32 4.05 -14.68
C LEU A 62 4.86 4.22 -13.26
N VAL A 63 5.04 5.47 -12.82
CA VAL A 63 5.34 5.80 -11.42
C VAL A 63 4.14 6.47 -10.81
N ARG A 64 3.69 6.01 -9.63
CA ARG A 64 2.58 6.64 -8.90
C ARG A 64 3.04 7.02 -7.51
N VAL A 65 2.59 8.18 -7.06
CA VAL A 65 2.75 8.63 -5.67
C VAL A 65 1.37 8.96 -5.13
N SER A 66 1.03 8.46 -3.96
CA SER A 66 -0.26 8.76 -3.33
C SER A 66 -0.17 8.96 -1.82
N ILE A 67 -1.17 9.67 -1.31
CA ILE A 67 -1.42 9.87 0.12
C ILE A 67 -2.80 9.29 0.41
N ASN A 68 -2.84 8.39 1.39
CA ASN A 68 -3.99 7.57 1.71
C ASN A 68 -4.36 7.72 3.19
N ALA A 69 -5.65 7.83 3.45
CA ALA A 69 -6.24 7.66 4.76
C ALA A 69 -6.60 6.18 4.92
N LEU A 70 -6.01 5.51 5.90
CA LEU A 70 -6.23 4.10 6.19
C LEU A 70 -6.96 3.94 7.52
N TYR A 71 -8.01 3.14 7.53
CA TYR A 71 -8.80 2.85 8.72
C TYR A 71 -8.76 1.34 8.98
N GLU A 72 -8.20 0.95 10.12
CA GLU A 72 -8.16 -0.45 10.58
C GLU A 72 -9.35 -0.72 11.50
N PHE A 73 -10.11 -1.75 11.15
CA PHE A 73 -11.20 -2.23 12.00
C PHE A 73 -10.62 -3.03 13.14
N GLU A 74 -10.80 -2.53 14.37
CA GLU A 74 -10.41 -3.28 15.56
C GLU A 74 -11.18 -4.60 15.62
N ASN A 75 -10.44 -5.71 15.67
CA ASN A 75 -10.99 -7.05 15.84
C ASN A 75 -10.19 -7.81 16.90
N ALA A 76 -10.84 -8.74 17.61
CA ALA A 76 -10.22 -9.56 18.66
C ALA A 76 -9.31 -10.68 18.10
N THR A 77 -8.94 -10.61 16.82
CA THR A 77 -8.18 -11.64 16.10
C THR A 77 -6.91 -11.04 15.49
N GLU A 78 -5.99 -11.88 15.05
CA GLU A 78 -4.74 -11.46 14.37
C GLU A 78 -4.98 -10.85 12.98
N PHE A 79 -6.21 -10.95 12.47
CA PHE A 79 -6.66 -10.37 11.22
C PHE A 79 -7.34 -9.02 11.46
N LEU A 80 -6.80 -8.00 10.81
CA LEU A 80 -7.28 -6.63 10.87
C LEU A 80 -7.84 -6.25 9.48
N PRO A 81 -9.17 -6.26 9.30
CA PRO A 81 -9.75 -5.66 8.11
C PRO A 81 -9.41 -4.18 8.07
N TYR A 82 -9.21 -3.63 6.88
CA TYR A 82 -9.00 -2.21 6.72
C TYR A 82 -9.62 -1.67 5.45
N GLY A 83 -10.00 -0.39 5.50
CA GLY A 83 -10.37 0.41 4.34
C GLY A 83 -9.30 1.46 4.08
N LEU A 84 -9.16 1.87 2.82
CA LEU A 84 -8.32 2.99 2.44
C LEU A 84 -9.00 3.87 1.40
N VAL A 85 -8.77 5.17 1.50
CA VAL A 85 -9.15 6.15 0.47
C VAL A 85 -8.05 7.18 0.37
N GLY A 86 -7.76 7.65 -0.84
CA GLY A 86 -6.71 8.63 -1.03
C GLY A 86 -6.66 9.20 -2.41
N LEU A 87 -5.70 10.07 -2.59
CA LEU A 87 -5.45 10.78 -3.84
C LEU A 87 -3.98 10.64 -4.19
N GLY A 88 -3.70 10.63 -5.48
CA GLY A 88 -2.34 10.53 -5.97
C GLY A 88 -2.15 11.20 -7.30
N TYR A 89 -0.90 11.13 -7.75
CA TYR A 89 -0.49 11.59 -9.06
C TYR A 89 0.28 10.47 -9.75
N GLU A 90 -0.06 10.21 -11.00
CA GLU A 90 0.63 9.24 -11.83
C GLU A 90 1.46 9.94 -12.90
N LYS A 91 2.68 9.43 -13.11
CA LYS A 91 3.58 9.86 -14.17
C LYS A 91 3.87 8.69 -15.10
N VAL A 92 3.49 8.85 -16.35
CA VAL A 92 3.74 7.86 -17.41
C VAL A 92 5.07 8.18 -18.09
N PHE A 93 5.95 7.19 -18.19
CA PHE A 93 7.17 7.27 -18.99
C PHE A 93 6.96 6.49 -20.28
N SER A 94 6.88 7.23 -21.39
CA SER A 94 6.67 6.71 -22.74
C SER A 94 7.85 7.09 -23.63
N GLU A 95 8.18 6.22 -24.59
CA GLU A 95 9.19 6.51 -25.62
C GLU A 95 8.68 7.53 -26.65
N VAL A 96 7.35 7.58 -26.84
CA VAL A 96 6.70 8.54 -27.74
C VAL A 96 6.21 9.72 -26.90
N LYS A 97 6.88 10.87 -27.05
CA LYS A 97 6.46 12.13 -26.41
C LYS A 97 4.98 12.41 -26.71
N ASP A 98 4.28 12.91 -25.70
CA ASP A 98 2.90 13.44 -25.76
C ASP A 98 1.76 12.44 -26.04
N THR A 99 2.02 11.13 -26.06
CA THR A 99 0.95 10.14 -26.24
C THR A 99 0.21 9.81 -24.94
N PHE A 100 0.92 9.82 -23.82
CA PHE A 100 0.36 9.53 -22.49
C PHE A 100 0.53 10.74 -21.57
N SER A 101 -0.59 11.19 -21.02
CA SER A 101 -0.63 12.31 -20.08
C SER A 101 -0.58 11.82 -18.64
N SER A 102 0.03 12.63 -17.79
CA SER A 102 0.14 12.38 -16.34
C SER A 102 -1.06 13.02 -15.65
N HIS A 103 -1.72 12.28 -14.76
CA HIS A 103 -3.00 12.70 -14.17
C HIS A 103 -3.01 12.56 -12.65
N ALA A 104 -3.81 13.40 -12.00
CA ALA A 104 -4.22 13.12 -10.63
C ALA A 104 -5.29 12.02 -10.67
N PHE A 105 -5.30 11.15 -9.66
CA PHE A 105 -6.25 10.06 -9.54
C PHE A 105 -6.83 10.00 -8.13
N LEU A 106 -8.04 9.45 -8.02
CA LEU A 106 -8.65 9.07 -6.75
C LEU A 106 -8.51 7.55 -6.58
N GLN A 107 -8.11 7.10 -5.39
CA GLN A 107 -8.03 5.68 -5.06
C GLN A 107 -8.90 5.34 -3.86
N GLY A 108 -9.58 4.20 -3.96
CA GLY A 108 -10.37 3.62 -2.88
C GLY A 108 -10.20 2.11 -2.84
N GLY A 109 -10.08 1.55 -1.64
CA GLY A 109 -9.82 0.12 -1.51
C GLY A 109 -10.15 -0.45 -0.13
N ALA A 110 -10.12 -1.76 -0.06
CA ALA A 110 -10.26 -2.51 1.18
C ALA A 110 -9.30 -3.70 1.17
N GLY A 111 -8.95 -4.16 2.36
CA GLY A 111 -7.99 -5.24 2.53
C GLY A 111 -8.06 -5.93 3.88
N LEU A 112 -7.19 -6.92 4.04
CA LEU A 112 -6.93 -7.61 5.29
C LEU A 112 -5.44 -7.49 5.62
N ALA A 113 -5.15 -7.15 6.86
CA ALA A 113 -3.81 -7.19 7.43
C ALA A 113 -3.70 -8.35 8.41
N TYR A 114 -2.54 -9.02 8.43
CA TYR A 114 -2.21 -10.08 9.37
C TYR A 114 -0.94 -9.69 10.11
N THR A 115 -0.99 -9.62 11.44
CA THR A 115 0.15 -9.19 12.26
C THR A 115 0.75 -10.36 13.01
N LEU A 116 2.01 -10.70 12.70
CA LEU A 116 2.77 -11.66 13.48
C LEU A 116 3.30 -11.00 14.74
N GLN A 117 2.73 -11.34 15.90
CA GLN A 117 3.33 -10.99 17.18
C GLN A 117 4.53 -11.89 17.41
N THR A 118 5.74 -11.35 17.22
CA THR A 118 6.95 -12.08 17.59
C THR A 118 7.03 -12.12 19.11
N ALA A 119 6.68 -13.26 19.71
CA ALA A 119 6.87 -13.50 21.13
C ALA A 119 8.36 -13.40 21.46
N ARG A 120 8.80 -12.27 22.03
CA ARG A 120 10.12 -12.21 22.65
C ARG A 120 10.09 -13.18 23.84
N HIS A 121 10.89 -14.23 23.74
CA HIS A 121 11.18 -15.14 24.82
C HIS A 121 11.70 -14.32 26.02
N CYS A 122 10.85 -14.13 27.04
CA CYS A 122 11.20 -13.39 28.25
C CYS A 122 12.32 -14.12 28.98
N ARG A 123 13.57 -13.69 28.76
CA ARG A 123 14.69 -14.07 29.61
C ARG A 123 14.91 -12.96 30.63
N GLY A 124 14.27 -13.12 31.78
CA GLY A 124 14.67 -12.57 33.08
C GLY A 124 14.72 -11.05 33.22
N GLY A 125 13.74 -10.52 33.95
CA GLY A 125 13.90 -9.37 34.85
C GLY A 125 14.35 -8.06 34.22
N ASP A 126 13.40 -7.24 33.77
CA ASP A 126 13.42 -5.80 34.03
C ASP A 126 12.06 -5.19 33.68
N THR A 127 11.39 -4.67 34.71
CA THR A 127 10.17 -3.87 34.64
C THR A 127 10.52 -2.44 34.24
N ASP A 128 10.55 -2.16 32.93
CA ASP A 128 10.21 -0.85 32.32
C ASP A 128 10.49 -0.79 30.81
N SER A 129 10.32 -1.90 30.08
CA SER A 129 10.47 -1.87 28.63
C SER A 129 9.17 -1.42 27.98
N LYS A 130 9.12 -0.14 27.56
CA LYS A 130 8.16 0.36 26.57
C LYS A 130 8.07 -0.67 25.43
N ASN A 131 6.88 -1.24 25.27
CA ASN A 131 6.61 -2.40 24.45
C ASN A 131 6.61 -2.00 22.96
N SER A 132 7.80 -1.71 22.43
CA SER A 132 8.02 -1.49 20.99
C SER A 132 8.06 -2.86 20.32
N THR A 133 6.90 -3.32 19.91
CA THR A 133 6.72 -4.54 19.14
C THR A 133 7.13 -4.26 17.71
N ASN A 134 8.33 -4.70 17.29
CA ASN A 134 8.67 -4.79 15.87
C ASN A 134 7.83 -5.94 15.28
N GLY A 135 6.60 -5.65 14.87
CA GLY A 135 5.71 -6.60 14.20
C GLY A 135 6.00 -6.64 12.70
N ILE A 136 5.90 -7.82 12.10
CA ILE A 136 5.81 -7.97 10.65
C ILE A 136 4.31 -8.05 10.32
N SER A 137 3.84 -7.14 9.47
CA SER A 137 2.46 -7.14 8.96
C SER A 137 2.46 -7.55 7.49
N PHE A 138 1.51 -8.42 7.13
CA PHE A 138 1.23 -8.77 5.74
C PHE A 138 -0.10 -8.15 5.36
N ARG A 139 -0.14 -7.45 4.23
CA ARG A 139 -1.34 -6.76 3.74
C ARG A 139 -1.70 -7.25 2.34
N ALA A 140 -2.97 -7.60 2.16
CA ALA A 140 -3.56 -7.80 0.84
C ALA A 140 -4.69 -6.78 0.66
N SER A 141 -4.68 -6.05 -0.45
CA SER A 141 -5.70 -5.04 -0.78
C SER A 141 -6.14 -5.16 -2.23
N SER A 142 -7.42 -4.84 -2.45
CA SER A 142 -7.92 -4.44 -3.76
C SER A 142 -8.18 -2.95 -3.74
N ALA A 143 -7.67 -2.24 -4.73
CA ALA A 143 -7.89 -0.80 -4.89
C ALA A 143 -8.44 -0.53 -6.30
N TYR A 144 -9.41 0.37 -6.36
CA TYR A 144 -9.96 0.92 -7.59
C TYR A 144 -9.44 2.34 -7.78
N LEU A 145 -9.12 2.67 -9.03
CA LEU A 145 -8.60 3.97 -9.45
C LEU A 145 -9.62 4.61 -10.39
N GLU A 146 -10.00 5.85 -10.09
CA GLU A 146 -10.79 6.71 -10.97
C GLU A 146 -9.95 7.87 -11.52
#